data_AF-A0A6N4XPT3-F1
#
_entry.id   AF-A0A6N4XPT3-F1
#
_cell.length_a   1.000
_cell.length_b   1.000
_cell.length_c   1.000
_cell.angle_alpha   90.00
_cell.angle_beta   90.00
_cell.angle_gamma   90.00
#
_symmetry.space_group_name_H-M   'P 1'
#
loop_
_entity.id
_entity.type
_entity.pdbx_description
1 polymer ?
#
loop_
_entity_poly.entity_id
_entity_poly.type
_entity_poly.pdbx_seq_one_letter_code
_entity_poly.pdbx_strand_id
1 'polypeptide(L)'
;MTFKYLNELLLMILKDQITDIFVQIDDFCKEFATEIKQMKQRSLDSNKKRRNRASLMSDSEIMTIMIGFHLGAHKTFKHYYQ
;
A
#
# COMPACT_ATOMS: atom_id res chain seq x y z
N MET A 1 8.87 -34.09 7.52
CA MET A 1 7.84 -33.99 6.46
C MET A 1 6.69 -33.06 6.87
N THR A 2 6.24 -33.08 8.13
CA THR A 2 5.16 -32.23 8.69
C THR A 2 5.45 -30.72 8.76
N PHE A 3 6.68 -30.31 9.12
CA PHE A 3 7.03 -28.88 9.24
C PHE A 3 6.97 -28.10 7.91
N LYS A 4 7.28 -28.77 6.79
CA LYS A 4 7.20 -28.15 5.45
C LYS A 4 5.76 -27.76 5.11
N TYR A 5 4.80 -28.66 5.31
CA TYR A 5 3.38 -28.37 5.05
C TYR A 5 2.83 -27.27 5.95
N LEU A 6 3.29 -27.18 7.20
CA LEU A 6 2.89 -26.12 8.12
C LEU A 6 3.34 -24.74 7.61
N ASN A 7 4.57 -24.63 7.10
CA ASN A 7 5.07 -23.38 6.51
C ASN A 7 4.34 -23.01 5.22
N GLU A 8 4.06 -23.98 4.35
CA GLU A 8 3.27 -23.72 3.13
C GLU A 8 1.86 -23.23 3.47
N LEU A 9 1.22 -23.83 4.48
CA LEU A 9 -0.10 -23.41 4.94
C LEU A 9 -0.07 -22.00 5.55
N LEU A 10 0.95 -21.68 6.35
CA LEU A 10 1.14 -20.35 6.93
C LEU A 10 1.38 -19.29 5.84
N LEU A 11 2.21 -19.61 4.84
CA LEU A 11 2.49 -18.74 3.70
C LEU A 11 1.24 -18.50 2.86
N MET A 12 0.39 -19.53 2.69
CA MET A 12 -0.86 -19.39 1.97
C MET A 12 -1.83 -18.45 2.71
N ILE A 13 -2.02 -18.66 4.02
CA ILE A 13 -2.88 -17.81 4.85
C ILE A 13 -2.40 -16.35 4.82
N LEU A 14 -1.09 -16.12 4.96
CA LEU A 14 -0.53 -14.77 4.94
C LEU A 14 -0.73 -14.08 3.58
N LYS A 15 -0.57 -14.82 2.48
CA LYS A 15 -0.82 -14.28 1.13
C LYS A 15 -2.27 -13.86 0.96
N ASP A 16 -3.21 -14.71 1.37
CA ASP A 16 -4.64 -14.41 1.27
C ASP A 16 -4.99 -13.16 2.08
N GLN A 17 -4.45 -13.03 3.30
CA GLN A 17 -4.63 -11.83 4.12
C GLN A 17 -4.09 -10.55 3.47
N ILE A 18 -2.91 -10.61 2.86
CA ILE A 18 -2.32 -9.47 2.15
C ILE A 18 -3.16 -9.13 0.91
N THR A 19 -3.63 -10.14 0.17
CA THR A 19 -4.51 -9.95 -0.98
C THR A 19 -5.83 -9.31 -0.58
N ASP A 20 -6.45 -9.74 0.51
CA ASP A 20 -7.70 -9.17 1.00
C ASP A 20 -7.55 -7.69 1.39
N ILE A 21 -6.43 -7.34 2.05
CA ILE A 21 -6.09 -5.95 2.36
C ILE A 21 -5.91 -5.16 1.06
N PHE A 22 -5.13 -5.70 0.11
CA PHE A 22 -4.87 -5.01 -1.15
C PHE A 22 -6.15 -4.74 -1.93
N VAL A 23 -7.06 -5.70 -2.04
CA VAL A 23 -8.33 -5.52 -2.77
C VAL A 23 -9.16 -4.39 -2.16
N GLN A 24 -9.32 -4.38 -0.84
CA GLN A 24 -10.08 -3.32 -0.14
C GLN A 24 -9.45 -1.94 -0.36
N ILE A 25 -8.12 -1.87 -0.30
CA ILE A 25 -7.37 -0.62 -0.50
C ILE A 25 -7.41 -0.17 -1.96
N ASP A 26 -7.33 -1.09 -2.91
CA ASP A 26 -7.39 -0.77 -4.33
C ASP A 26 -8.74 -0.19 -4.73
N ASP A 27 -9.84 -0.77 -4.23
CA ASP A 27 -11.18 -0.24 -4.44
C ASP A 27 -11.36 1.13 -3.79
N PHE A 28 -10.86 1.32 -2.56
CA PHE A 28 -10.81 2.63 -1.91
C PHE A 28 -10.02 3.65 -2.74
N CYS A 29 -8.83 3.29 -3.24
CA CYS A 29 -7.99 4.20 -4.02
C CYS A 29 -8.64 4.61 -5.34
N LYS A 30 -9.40 3.72 -6.01
CA LYS A 30 -10.14 4.06 -7.24
C LYS A 30 -11.18 5.15 -6.98
N GLU A 31 -11.94 5.01 -5.90
CA GLU A 31 -12.94 6.00 -5.50
C GLU A 31 -12.27 7.32 -5.10
N PHE A 32 -11.22 7.23 -4.28
CA PHE A 32 -10.56 8.38 -3.67
C PHE A 32 -9.65 9.16 -4.64
N ALA A 33 -9.18 8.54 -5.73
CA ALA A 33 -8.33 9.19 -6.73
C ALA A 33 -8.97 10.47 -7.31
N THR A 34 -10.29 10.42 -7.52
CA THR A 34 -11.05 11.57 -8.05
C THR A 34 -11.07 12.73 -7.05
N GLU A 35 -11.31 12.44 -5.77
CA GLU A 35 -11.34 13.44 -4.69
C GLU A 35 -9.95 14.08 -4.49
N ILE A 36 -8.90 13.26 -4.44
CA ILE A 36 -7.50 13.71 -4.36
C ILE A 36 -7.16 14.65 -5.51
N LYS A 37 -7.57 14.32 -6.74
CA LYS A 37 -7.32 15.16 -7.91
C LYS A 37 -7.99 16.53 -7.77
N GLN A 38 -9.24 16.56 -7.32
CA GLN A 38 -9.97 17.81 -7.09
C GLN A 38 -9.32 18.64 -5.97
N MET A 39 -8.95 18.02 -4.85
CA MET A 39 -8.26 18.70 -3.75
C MET A 39 -6.91 19.27 -4.19
N LYS A 40 -6.11 18.50 -4.94
CA LYS A 40 -4.83 18.96 -5.48
C LYS A 40 -5.03 20.19 -6.35
N GLN A 41 -6.02 20.19 -7.26
CA GLN A 41 -6.33 21.35 -8.10
C GLN A 41 -6.71 22.60 -7.29
N ARG A 42 -7.56 22.44 -6.25
CA ARG A 42 -7.96 23.54 -5.37
C ARG A 42 -6.80 24.11 -4.53
N SER A 43 -5.80 23.27 -4.22
CA SER A 43 -4.62 23.66 -3.41
C SER A 43 -3.49 24.34 -4.21
N LEU A 44 -3.63 24.45 -5.54
CA LEU A 44 -2.63 25.10 -6.38
C LEU A 44 -2.80 26.62 -6.32
N ASP A 45 -2.16 27.26 -5.33
CA ASP A 45 -1.80 28.67 -5.46
C ASP A 45 -0.92 28.81 -6.71
N SER A 46 -1.43 29.55 -7.69
CA SER A 46 -1.08 29.47 -9.12
C SER A 46 0.37 29.79 -9.49
N ASN A 47 1.22 30.22 -8.54
CA ASN A 47 2.57 30.71 -8.81
C ASN A 47 3.71 29.80 -8.32
N LYS A 48 3.44 28.71 -7.60
CA LYS A 48 4.51 27.78 -7.15
C LYS A 48 4.58 26.53 -8.03
N LYS A 49 5.65 26.43 -8.83
CA LYS A 49 5.96 25.20 -9.58
C LYS A 49 6.24 24.06 -8.61
N ARG A 50 5.50 22.96 -8.74
CA ARG A 50 5.68 21.71 -7.98
C ARG A 50 6.15 20.60 -8.90
N ARG A 51 6.99 19.69 -8.38
CA ARG A 51 7.41 18.49 -9.10
C ARG A 51 6.22 17.52 -9.20
N ASN A 52 5.75 17.26 -10.41
CA ASN A 52 4.69 16.28 -10.67
C ASN A 52 5.28 15.08 -11.45
N ARG A 53 6.00 14.21 -10.73
CA ARG A 53 6.56 12.98 -11.31
C ARG A 53 5.65 11.81 -10.94
N ALA A 54 5.30 11.00 -11.93
CA ALA A 54 4.60 9.75 -11.68
C ALA A 54 5.44 8.83 -10.77
N SER A 55 4.78 8.24 -9.77
CA SER A 55 5.37 7.16 -8.97
C SER A 55 5.47 5.90 -9.83
N LEU A 56 6.43 5.03 -9.52
CA LEU A 56 6.51 3.68 -10.11
C LEU A 56 5.50 2.72 -9.49
N MET A 57 5.05 3.03 -8.29
CA MET A 57 4.13 2.24 -7.49
C MET A 57 2.81 3.02 -7.34
N SER A 58 1.70 2.32 -7.48
CA SER A 58 0.35 2.84 -7.28
C SER A 58 0.09 3.23 -5.83
N ASP A 59 -0.89 4.10 -5.60
CA ASP A 59 -1.28 4.51 -4.25
C ASP A 59 -1.77 3.30 -3.42
N SER A 60 -2.44 2.34 -4.05
CA SER A 60 -2.93 1.13 -3.38
C SER A 60 -1.81 0.20 -2.92
N GLU A 61 -0.78 0.00 -3.75
CA GLU A 61 0.43 -0.74 -3.36
C GLU A 61 1.16 -0.06 -2.19
N ILE A 62 1.34 1.27 -2.24
CA ILE A 62 1.99 2.03 -1.16
C ILE A 62 1.20 1.88 0.15
N MET A 63 -0.12 2.07 0.11
CA MET A 63 -0.96 1.94 1.30
C MET A 63 -0.94 0.53 1.88
N THR A 64 -0.99 -0.50 1.03
CA THR A 64 -0.92 -1.91 1.46
C THR A 64 0.39 -2.20 2.19
N ILE A 65 1.52 -1.72 1.65
CA ILE A 65 2.84 -1.81 2.30
C ILE A 65 2.84 -1.09 3.65
N MET A 66 2.28 0.13 3.72
CA MET A 66 2.22 0.87 4.99
C MET A 66 1.39 0.14 6.04
N ILE A 67 0.23 -0.42 5.67
CA ILE A 67 -0.61 -1.19 6.58
C ILE A 67 0.15 -2.42 7.07
N GLY A 68 0.75 -3.20 6.17
CA GLY A 68 1.55 -4.38 6.53
C GLY A 68 2.71 -4.03 7.46
N PHE A 69 3.41 -2.92 7.19
CA PHE A 69 4.49 -2.41 8.03
C PHE A 69 4.03 -2.11 9.47
N HIS A 70 2.87 -1.47 9.61
CA HIS A 70 2.29 -1.14 10.93
C HIS A 70 1.73 -2.36 11.66
N LEU A 71 1.07 -3.28 10.94
CA LEU A 71 0.55 -4.53 11.51
C LEU A 71 1.67 -5.43 12.03
N GLY A 72 2.81 -5.49 11.33
CA GLY A 72 3.99 -6.21 11.79
C GLY A 72 4.78 -5.53 12.90
N ALA A 73 4.34 -4.35 13.38
CA ALA A 73 5.01 -3.56 14.41
C ALA A 73 6.50 -3.27 14.12
N HIS A 74 6.85 -3.13 12.83
CA HIS A 74 8.22 -2.87 12.44
C HIS A 74 8.62 -1.42 12.73
N LYS A 75 9.89 -1.21 13.09
CA LYS A 75 10.42 0.14 13.37
C LYS A 75 10.93 0.86 12.12
N THR A 76 11.39 0.11 11.13
CA THR A 76 11.99 0.66 9.91
C THR A 76 11.61 -0.18 8.70
N PHE A 77 11.42 0.47 7.54
CA PHE A 77 11.19 -0.25 6.28
C PHE A 77 12.34 -1.19 5.92
N LYS A 78 13.58 -0.84 6.28
CA LYS A 78 14.73 -1.73 6.08
C LYS A 78 14.52 -3.08 6.77
N HIS A 79 14.03 -3.07 8.01
CA HIS A 79 13.75 -4.30 8.75
C HIS A 79 12.51 -5.04 8.22
N TYR A 80 11.52 -4.32 7.70
CA TYR A 80 10.32 -4.91 7.11
C TYR A 80 10.59 -5.69 5.81
N TYR A 81 11.56 -5.24 5.01
CA TYR A 81 11.95 -5.88 3.74
C TYR A 81 13.13 -6.86 3.87
N GLN A 82 13.68 -7.04 5.07
CA GLN A 82 14.74 -8.02 5.35
C GLN A 82 14.14 -9.41 5.54
#